data_AF-A0A1G2YV03-F1
#
_entry.id   AF-A0A1G2YV03-F1
#
_cell.length_a   1.000
_cell.length_b   1.000
_cell.length_c   1.000
_cell.angle_alpha   90.00
_cell.angle_beta   90.00
_cell.angle_gamma   90.00
#
_symmetry.space_group_name_H-M   'P 1'
#
loop_
_entity.id
_entity.type
_entity.pdbx_description
1 polymer ?
#
loop_
_entity_poly.entity_id
_entity_poly.type
_entity_poly.pdbx_seq_one_letter_code
_entity_poly.pdbx_strand_id
1 'polypeptide(L)'
;MAGLTFKGKSFVQNHHLLVKYHQLIPRKDKSLTNKVSLQDNLIIHGDNLKALKALLPMYAGKVKCIYIDPPYNTGNENWVYNDNVNSPMICELPR
;
A
#
# COMPACT_ATOMS: atom_id res chain seq x y z
N MET A 1 -29.90 0.24 -2.67
CA MET A 1 -28.55 -0.11 -3.18
C MET A 1 -27.85 -0.92 -2.10
N ALA A 2 -27.45 -2.16 -2.37
CA ALA A 2 -26.80 -3.01 -1.37
C ALA A 2 -25.41 -2.44 -1.01
N GLY A 3 -24.99 -2.55 0.25
CA GLY A 3 -23.70 -2.06 0.70
C GLY A 3 -23.17 -2.82 1.92
N LEU A 4 -21.86 -3.05 1.96
CA LEU A 4 -21.16 -3.67 3.09
C LEU A 4 -20.78 -2.60 4.12
N THR A 5 -21.17 -2.77 5.38
CA THR A 5 -20.83 -1.86 6.49
C THR A 5 -19.98 -2.59 7.52
N PHE A 6 -18.93 -1.93 8.03
CA PHE A 6 -18.06 -2.46 9.07
C PHE A 6 -17.56 -1.33 9.98
N LYS A 7 -17.18 -1.65 11.23
CA LYS A 7 -16.65 -0.68 12.19
C LYS A 7 -15.39 -0.02 11.60
N GLY A 8 -15.35 1.31 11.59
CA GLY A 8 -14.22 2.07 11.04
C GLY A 8 -14.23 2.26 9.52
N LYS A 9 -15.28 1.84 8.79
CA LYS A 9 -15.38 2.03 7.33
C LYS A 9 -15.10 3.47 6.89
N SER A 10 -15.74 4.46 7.51
CA SER A 10 -15.54 5.88 7.17
C SER A 10 -14.11 6.35 7.46
N PHE A 11 -13.48 5.82 8.51
CA PHE A 11 -12.09 6.15 8.81
C PHE A 11 -11.15 5.59 7.75
N VAL A 12 -11.28 4.31 7.40
CA VAL A 12 -10.45 3.66 6.36
C VAL A 12 -10.61 4.35 5.01
N GLN A 13 -11.85 4.71 4.65
CA GLN A 13 -12.13 5.45 3.41
C GLN A 13 -11.47 6.83 3.38
N ASN A 14 -11.44 7.55 4.51
CA ASN A 14 -10.84 8.88 4.57
C ASN A 14 -9.34 8.87 4.92
N HIS A 15 -8.78 7.72 5.30
CA HIS A 15 -7.39 7.62 5.76
C HIS A 15 -6.40 8.13 4.70
N HIS A 16 -6.67 7.87 3.43
CA HIS A 16 -5.80 8.33 2.35
C HIS A 16 -5.69 9.87 2.28
N LEU A 17 -6.65 10.63 2.81
CA LEU A 17 -6.60 12.10 2.88
C LEU A 17 -5.60 12.58 3.92
N LEU A 18 -5.39 11.80 4.99
CA LEU A 18 -4.45 12.11 6.07
C LEU A 18 -3.00 11.79 5.69
N VAL A 19 -2.80 10.86 4.76
CA VAL A 19 -1.46 10.50 4.29
C VAL A 19 -0.89 11.65 3.47
N LYS A 20 0.20 12.28 3.93
CA LYS A 20 0.86 13.34 3.15
C LYS A 20 1.40 12.79 1.82
N TYR A 21 1.45 13.64 0.80
CA TYR A 21 2.16 13.29 -0.43
C TYR A 21 3.67 13.17 -0.15
N HIS A 22 4.32 12.19 -0.76
CA HIS A 22 5.76 11.98 -0.68
C HIS A 22 6.31 11.88 -2.09
N GLN A 23 7.48 12.47 -2.33
CA GLN A 23 8.19 12.33 -3.61
C GLN A 23 8.97 11.02 -3.64
N LEU A 24 9.10 10.43 -4.83
CA LEU A 24 10.05 9.36 -5.06
C LEU A 24 11.46 9.94 -5.03
N ILE A 25 12.33 9.41 -4.16
CA ILE A 25 13.73 9.82 -4.05
C ILE A 25 14.58 8.76 -4.77
N PRO A 26 15.17 9.08 -5.93
CA PRO A 26 15.95 8.09 -6.67
C PRO A 26 17.25 7.74 -5.94
N ARG A 27 17.57 6.45 -5.91
CA ARG A 27 18.78 5.90 -5.27
C ARG A 27 19.72 5.36 -6.34
N LYS A 28 20.62 6.21 -6.84
CA LYS A 28 21.56 5.87 -7.92
C LYS A 28 22.44 4.68 -7.56
N ASP A 29 22.82 4.57 -6.29
CA ASP A 29 23.61 3.45 -5.74
C ASP A 29 22.92 2.09 -5.87
N LYS A 30 21.60 2.06 -6.03
CA LYS A 30 20.80 0.83 -6.19
C LYS A 30 20.29 0.63 -7.63
N SER A 31 20.63 1.54 -8.53
CA SER A 31 20.22 1.44 -9.93
C SER A 31 21.16 0.54 -10.71
N LEU A 32 20.61 -0.31 -11.57
CA LEU A 32 21.39 -1.08 -12.54
C LEU A 32 21.71 -0.29 -13.81
N THR A 33 21.10 0.89 -13.99
CA THR A 33 21.29 1.76 -15.15
C THR A 33 22.15 2.98 -14.82
N ASN A 34 22.95 3.42 -15.80
CA ASN A 34 23.82 4.60 -15.68
C ASN A 34 23.04 5.91 -15.49
N LYS A 35 21.87 6.00 -16.12
CA LYS A 35 20.94 7.13 -16.02
C LYS A 35 19.70 6.69 -15.26
N VAL A 36 19.48 7.31 -14.11
CA VAL A 36 18.30 7.05 -13.30
C VAL A 36 17.09 7.75 -13.92
N SER A 37 16.04 6.98 -14.18
CA SER A 37 14.81 7.44 -14.82
C SER A 37 13.59 6.89 -14.10
N LEU A 38 12.53 7.72 -14.00
CA LEU A 38 11.24 7.27 -13.47
C LEU A 38 10.37 6.58 -14.52
N GLN A 39 10.83 6.47 -15.77
CA GLN A 39 10.11 5.80 -16.87
C GLN A 39 10.56 4.35 -17.10
N ASP A 40 11.58 3.89 -16.37
CA ASP A 40 12.07 2.50 -16.43
C ASP A 40 11.32 1.59 -15.43
N ASN A 41 11.76 0.35 -15.30
CA ASN A 41 11.29 -0.55 -14.24
C ASN A 41 11.67 0.00 -12.86
N LEU A 42 10.69 0.14 -11.97
CA LEU A 42 10.87 0.75 -10.65
C LEU A 42 10.76 -0.30 -9.54
N ILE A 43 11.72 -0.29 -8.62
CA ILE A 43 11.59 -0.93 -7.30
C ILE A 43 11.45 0.19 -6.27
N ILE A 44 10.32 0.21 -5.57
CA ILE A 44 10.00 1.25 -4.58
C ILE A 44 10.02 0.63 -3.20
N HIS A 45 10.86 1.16 -2.32
CA HIS A 45 10.91 0.75 -0.92
C HIS A 45 10.14 1.75 -0.06
N GLY A 46 9.13 1.26 0.65
CA GLY A 46 8.36 2.03 1.63
C GLY A 46 6.99 1.41 1.88
N ASP A 47 6.19 2.11 2.68
CA ASP A 47 4.77 1.81 2.85
C ASP A 47 4.02 1.91 1.51
N ASN A 48 3.18 0.92 1.22
CA ASN A 48 2.52 0.78 -0.09
C ASN A 48 1.55 1.93 -0.38
N LEU A 49 0.80 2.43 0.61
CA LEU A 49 -0.11 3.55 0.43
C LEU A 49 0.65 4.83 0.10
N LYS A 50 1.77 5.11 0.78
CA LYS A 50 2.66 6.24 0.44
C LYS A 50 3.25 6.09 -0.96
N ALA A 51 3.71 4.90 -1.33
CA ALA A 51 4.28 4.62 -2.65
C ALA A 51 3.25 4.84 -3.78
N LEU A 52 2.03 4.30 -3.62
CA LEU A 52 0.95 4.50 -4.59
C LEU A 52 0.58 5.97 -4.73
N LYS A 53 0.51 6.73 -3.62
CA LYS A 53 0.27 8.18 -3.67
C LYS A 53 1.36 8.94 -4.43
N ALA A 54 2.63 8.55 -4.28
CA ALA A 54 3.74 9.15 -5.01
C ALA A 54 3.67 8.87 -6.53
N LEU A 55 3.11 7.74 -6.93
CA LEU A 55 2.98 7.33 -8.33
C LEU A 55 1.80 8.00 -9.05
N LEU A 56 0.75 8.42 -8.32
CA LEU A 56 -0.48 8.98 -8.90
C LEU A 56 -0.25 10.02 -10.01
N PRO A 57 0.62 11.06 -9.84
CA PRO A 57 0.77 12.09 -10.85
C PRO A 57 1.31 11.59 -12.20
N MET A 58 2.06 10.48 -12.20
CA MET A 58 2.75 9.97 -13.38
C MET A 58 2.05 8.76 -14.00
N TYR A 59 1.42 7.92 -13.17
CA TYR A 59 0.96 6.58 -13.53
C TYR A 59 -0.56 6.36 -13.44
N ALA A 60 -1.34 7.35 -12.97
CA ALA A 60 -2.80 7.24 -12.94
C ALA A 60 -3.37 6.91 -14.34
N GLY A 61 -4.23 5.89 -14.40
CA GLY A 61 -4.84 5.42 -15.64
C GLY A 61 -3.90 4.70 -16.62
N LYS A 62 -2.64 4.45 -16.26
CA LYS A 62 -1.63 3.83 -17.14
C LYS A 62 -1.27 2.38 -16.78
N VAL A 63 -1.73 1.90 -15.62
CA VAL A 63 -1.42 0.54 -15.15
C VAL A 63 -2.35 -0.47 -15.83
N LYS A 64 -1.77 -1.39 -16.61
CA LYS A 64 -2.53 -2.43 -17.34
C LYS A 64 -2.99 -3.57 -16.43
N CYS A 65 -2.17 -3.94 -15.44
CA CYS A 65 -2.43 -5.08 -14.57
C CYS A 65 -1.78 -4.84 -13.21
N ILE A 66 -2.44 -5.31 -12.16
CA ILE A 66 -1.97 -5.26 -10.77
C ILE A 66 -2.03 -6.67 -10.21
N TYR A 67 -0.91 -7.15 -9.70
CA TYR A 67 -0.82 -8.39 -8.93
C TYR A 67 -0.46 -8.03 -7.49
N ILE A 68 -1.24 -8.51 -6.54
CA ILE A 68 -0.99 -8.34 -5.10
C ILE A 68 -1.23 -9.67 -4.39
N ASP A 69 -0.41 -9.93 -3.38
CA ASP A 69 -0.57 -11.03 -2.45
C ASP A 69 -0.61 -10.47 -1.02
N PRO A 70 -1.74 -9.86 -0.60
CA PRO A 70 -1.88 -9.26 0.72
C PRO A 70 -2.01 -10.36 1.80
N PRO A 71 -1.80 -10.03 3.09
CA PRO A 71 -2.13 -10.96 4.18
C PRO A 71 -3.60 -11.39 4.12
N TYR A 72 -3.86 -12.66 4.44
CA TYR A 72 -5.15 -13.33 4.29
C TYR A 72 -6.03 -13.29 5.55
N ASN A 73 -5.46 -12.85 6.69
CA ASN A 73 -6.12 -12.76 7.98
C ASN A 73 -6.68 -14.12 8.46
N THR A 74 -5.88 -15.18 8.33
CA THR A 74 -6.19 -16.56 8.76
C THR A 74 -5.98 -16.80 10.25
N GLY A 75 -5.25 -15.91 10.94
CA GLY A 75 -4.88 -16.07 12.35
C GLY A 75 -3.77 -17.09 12.60
N ASN A 76 -3.10 -17.60 11.55
CA ASN A 76 -1.95 -18.50 11.68
C ASN A 76 -0.65 -17.71 11.74
N GLU A 77 0.00 -17.70 12.90
CA GLU A 77 1.18 -16.89 13.20
C GLU A 77 2.50 -17.49 12.68
N ASN A 78 2.47 -18.72 12.15
CA ASN A 78 3.66 -19.42 11.67
C ASN A 78 4.05 -19.08 10.22
N TRP A 79 3.43 -18.06 9.62
CA TRP A 79 3.73 -17.59 8.26
C TRP A 79 4.74 -16.43 8.25
N VAL A 80 5.45 -16.27 7.13
CA VAL A 80 6.53 -15.27 6.97
C VAL A 80 6.02 -13.82 7.05
N TYR A 81 4.72 -13.61 6.84
CA TYR A 81 4.08 -12.30 6.93
C TYR A 81 3.14 -12.24 8.12
N ASN A 82 3.19 -11.14 8.87
CA ASN A 82 2.25 -10.87 9.96
C ASN A 82 0.84 -10.80 9.38
N ASP A 83 0.09 -11.88 9.59
CA ASP A 83 -1.24 -12.09 9.05
C ASP A 83 -2.33 -11.45 9.92
N ASN A 84 -1.97 -10.72 10.98
CA ASN A 84 -2.92 -10.06 11.86
C ASN A 84 -3.18 -8.60 11.45
N VAL A 85 -4.47 -8.25 11.44
CA VAL A 85 -4.91 -6.85 11.38
C VAL A 85 -4.71 -6.21 12.77
N ASN A 86 -3.54 -5.63 13.02
CA ASN A 86 -3.18 -5.07 14.33
C ASN A 86 -3.69 -3.64 14.58
N SER A 87 -4.77 -3.23 13.91
CA SER A 87 -5.36 -1.91 14.15
C SER A 87 -6.16 -1.94 15.45
N PRO A 88 -5.87 -1.06 16.44
CA PRO A 88 -6.61 -1.02 17.70
C PRO A 88 -8.12 -0.87 17.50
N MET A 89 -8.56 -0.18 16.44
CA MET A 89 -9.98 0.01 16.12
C MET A 89 -10.68 -1.27 15.62
N ILE A 90 -9.91 -2.26 15.16
CA ILE A 90 -10.38 -3.54 14.60
C ILE A 90 -10.26 -4.67 15.64
N CYS A 91 -9.24 -4.64 16.50
CA CYS A 91 -8.96 -5.68 17.50
C CYS A 91 -9.87 -5.70 18.75
N GLU A 92 -10.75 -4.71 18.94
CA GLU A 92 -11.65 -4.60 20.12
C GLU A 92 -12.83 -5.61 20.15
N LEU A 93 -12.84 -6.63 19.30
CA LEU A 93 -13.87 -7.68 19.34
C LEU A 93 -13.31 -8.92 20.07
N PRO A 94 -14.08 -9.55 21.00
CA PRO A 94 -13.80 -10.93 21.34
C PRO A 94 -13.93 -11.75 20.04
N ARG A 95 -12.91 -12.56 19.75
CA ARG A 95 -12.91 -13.48 18.60
C ARG A 95 -14.09 -14.44 18.67
#